data_AF-A0A3D9CEU5-F1
#
_entry.id   AF-A0A3D9CEU5-F1
#
_cell.length_a   1.000
_cell.length_b   1.000
_cell.length_c   1.000
_cell.angle_alpha   90.00
_cell.angle_beta   90.00
_cell.angle_gamma   90.00
#
_symmetry.space_group_name_H-M   'P 1'
#
loop_
_entity.id
_entity.type
_entity.pdbx_description
1 polymer ?
#
loop_
_entity_poly.entity_id
_entity_poly.type
_entity_poly.pdbx_seq_one_letter_code
_entity_poly.pdbx_strand_id
1 'polypeptide(L)'
;MKKYYVLFLFFSLNFYFSQQAERLKLVKEKYDAEIQKINNKYTDDIAEAPLRKHAKITLKKDSDIGTLELKRNNEYLEELEKIKSGYILEDFQLKTDMKDTEEDKSPKYPDGIEALKKEIAENLNTNLVRGKGIIQSRVVFIIDLDGSIMTAKAFGENESFNKQAELAILLIKKKWEPAKKNNQPYRARLRVPLTLNFD
;
A
#
# COMPACT_ATOMS: atom_id res chain seq x y z
N MET A 1 37.00 23.48 25.53
CA MET A 1 35.86 22.55 25.63
C MET A 1 35.02 22.63 24.36
N LYS A 2 35.15 21.68 23.43
CA LYS A 2 34.31 21.63 22.22
C LYS A 2 33.01 20.91 22.58
N LYS A 3 31.88 21.62 22.55
CA LYS A 3 30.54 21.04 22.77
C LYS A 3 30.05 20.44 21.45
N TYR A 4 29.83 19.14 21.45
CA TYR A 4 29.18 18.42 20.35
C TYR A 4 27.68 18.67 20.42
N TYR A 5 27.12 19.30 19.39
CA TYR A 5 25.67 19.35 19.13
C TYR A 5 25.41 18.84 17.71
N VAL A 6 25.57 17.53 17.51
CA VAL A 6 25.07 16.84 16.30
C VAL A 6 24.71 15.41 16.71
N LEU A 7 23.54 15.22 17.34
CA LEU A 7 22.97 13.87 17.47
C LEU A 7 21.43 13.83 17.61
N PHE A 8 20.72 14.95 17.46
CA PHE A 8 19.26 15.00 17.59
C PHE A 8 18.49 15.20 16.27
N LEU A 9 19.17 15.39 15.15
CA LEU A 9 18.54 15.59 13.84
C LEU A 9 18.25 14.29 13.06
N PHE A 10 18.91 13.18 13.39
CA PHE A 10 18.69 11.90 12.69
C PHE A 10 17.47 11.13 13.20
N PHE A 11 17.02 11.36 14.44
CA PHE A 11 15.88 10.64 15.02
C PHE A 11 14.53 11.20 14.53
N SER A 12 14.43 12.52 14.29
CA SER A 12 13.22 13.16 13.79
C SER A 12 12.94 12.85 12.31
N LEU A 13 13.98 12.70 11.48
CA LEU A 13 13.83 12.34 10.07
C LEU A 13 13.29 10.91 9.87
N ASN A 14 13.79 9.93 10.63
CA ASN A 14 13.29 8.54 10.53
C ASN A 14 11.83 8.41 11.04
N PHE A 15 11.44 9.19 12.05
CA PHE A 15 10.06 9.21 12.55
C PHE A 15 9.08 9.82 11.53
N TYR A 16 9.52 10.83 10.77
CA TYR A 16 8.68 11.51 9.78
C TYR A 16 8.33 10.62 8.58
N PHE A 17 9.23 9.71 8.18
CA PHE A 17 8.97 8.80 7.05
C PHE A 17 8.09 7.60 7.45
N SER A 18 8.26 7.05 8.66
CA SER A 18 7.34 6.04 9.20
C SER A 18 5.89 6.53 9.24
N GLN A 19 5.67 7.84 9.45
CA GLN A 19 4.33 8.44 9.47
C GLN A 19 3.62 8.47 8.11
N GLN A 20 4.33 8.47 6.97
CA GLN A 20 3.67 8.72 5.68
C GLN A 20 2.89 7.48 5.18
N ALA A 21 3.48 6.29 5.27
CA ALA A 21 2.75 5.04 5.02
C ALA A 21 1.68 4.78 6.10
N GLU A 22 1.87 5.29 7.32
CA GLU A 22 0.87 5.22 8.40
C GLU A 22 -0.40 6.01 8.07
N ARG A 23 -0.31 7.13 7.34
CA ARG A 23 -1.50 7.88 6.89
C ARG A 23 -2.42 7.06 6.00
N LEU A 24 -1.87 6.27 5.08
CA LEU A 24 -2.67 5.34 4.27
C LEU A 24 -3.39 4.29 5.15
N LYS A 25 -2.73 3.81 6.20
CA LYS A 25 -3.37 2.90 7.19
C LYS A 25 -4.50 3.59 7.95
N LEU A 26 -4.32 4.84 8.37
CA LEU A 26 -5.36 5.62 9.03
C LEU A 26 -6.58 5.87 8.12
N VAL A 27 -6.35 6.21 6.86
CA VAL A 27 -7.44 6.31 5.86
C VAL A 27 -8.16 4.98 5.72
N LYS A 28 -7.42 3.86 5.64
CA LYS A 28 -8.00 2.52 5.58
C LYS A 28 -8.90 2.24 6.79
N GLU A 29 -8.39 2.43 8.00
CA GLU A 29 -9.11 2.14 9.24
C GLU A 29 -10.36 3.00 9.40
N LYS A 30 -10.27 4.30 9.08
CA LYS A 30 -11.42 5.23 9.07
C LYS A 30 -12.55 4.69 8.19
N TYR A 31 -12.26 4.38 6.93
CA TYR A 31 -13.29 3.94 5.99
C TYR A 31 -13.77 2.52 6.24
N ASP A 32 -12.90 1.60 6.70
CA ASP A 32 -13.31 0.26 7.11
C ASP A 32 -14.33 0.33 8.25
N ALA A 33 -14.12 1.21 9.24
CA ALA A 33 -15.07 1.45 10.33
C ALA A 33 -16.39 2.08 9.85
N GLU A 34 -16.34 3.04 8.92
CA GLU A 34 -17.55 3.63 8.34
C GLU A 34 -18.36 2.61 7.52
N ILE A 35 -17.71 1.80 6.70
CA ILE A 35 -18.35 0.73 5.92
C ILE A 35 -18.96 -0.31 6.85
N GLN A 36 -18.30 -0.68 7.94
CA GLN A 36 -18.86 -1.59 8.93
C GLN A 36 -20.14 -1.04 9.57
N LYS A 37 -20.17 0.25 9.93
CA LYS A 37 -21.38 0.90 10.45
C LYS A 37 -22.53 0.85 9.44
N ILE A 38 -22.24 1.11 8.15
CA ILE A 38 -23.24 1.01 7.08
C ILE A 38 -23.75 -0.43 6.94
N ASN A 39 -22.86 -1.42 6.93
CA ASN A 39 -23.24 -2.83 6.83
C ASN A 39 -24.16 -3.25 7.98
N ASN A 40 -23.82 -2.89 9.21
CA ASN A 40 -24.65 -3.21 10.38
C ASN A 40 -26.03 -2.56 10.26
N LYS A 41 -26.09 -1.25 9.96
CA LYS A 41 -27.35 -0.51 9.76
C LYS A 41 -28.24 -1.19 8.71
N TYR A 42 -27.68 -1.51 7.55
CA TYR A 42 -28.46 -2.12 6.47
C TYR A 42 -28.85 -3.57 6.76
N THR A 43 -28.09 -4.28 7.60
CA THR A 43 -28.48 -5.60 8.10
C THR A 43 -29.74 -5.50 8.96
N ASP A 44 -29.78 -4.51 9.87
CA ASP A 44 -30.95 -4.22 10.70
C ASP A 44 -32.16 -3.78 9.83
N ASP A 45 -31.94 -2.87 8.89
CA ASP A 45 -32.98 -2.40 7.95
C ASP A 45 -33.61 -3.56 7.14
N ILE A 46 -32.81 -4.56 6.74
CA ILE A 46 -33.30 -5.75 6.02
C ILE A 46 -34.10 -6.67 6.95
N ALA A 47 -33.63 -6.87 8.18
CA ALA A 47 -34.29 -7.73 9.17
C ALA A 47 -35.69 -7.22 9.53
N GLU A 48 -35.88 -5.90 9.58
CA GLU A 48 -37.16 -5.26 9.89
C GLU A 48 -38.08 -5.06 8.66
N ALA A 49 -37.53 -5.09 7.45
CA ALA A 49 -38.28 -4.79 6.24
C ALA A 49 -39.00 -6.01 5.62
N PRO A 50 -40.16 -5.82 4.97
CA PRO A 50 -40.80 -6.88 4.20
C PRO A 50 -39.93 -7.28 2.99
N LEU A 51 -39.89 -8.58 2.67
CA LEU A 51 -39.10 -9.19 1.59
C LEU A 51 -39.08 -8.39 0.27
N ARG A 52 -40.24 -7.87 -0.17
CA ARG A 52 -40.36 -7.06 -1.40
C ARG A 52 -39.46 -5.81 -1.44
N LYS A 53 -39.01 -5.32 -0.28
CA LYS A 53 -38.11 -4.16 -0.17
C LYS A 53 -36.63 -4.56 -0.13
N HIS A 54 -36.30 -5.82 0.12
CA HIS A 54 -34.91 -6.26 0.33
C HIS A 54 -34.00 -5.87 -0.84
N ALA A 55 -34.42 -6.11 -2.09
CA ALA A 55 -33.63 -5.73 -3.25
C ALA A 55 -33.33 -4.22 -3.31
N LYS A 56 -34.33 -3.37 -3.02
CA LYS A 56 -34.15 -1.91 -2.98
C LYS A 56 -33.20 -1.48 -1.86
N ILE A 57 -33.26 -2.14 -0.72
CA ILE A 57 -32.39 -1.86 0.43
C ILE A 57 -30.95 -2.25 0.10
N THR A 58 -30.73 -3.44 -0.47
CA THR A 58 -29.41 -3.90 -0.93
C THR A 58 -28.81 -2.95 -1.96
N LEU A 59 -29.57 -2.55 -2.98
CA LEU A 59 -29.09 -1.59 -3.98
C LEU A 59 -28.66 -0.25 -3.35
N LYS A 60 -29.39 0.21 -2.34
CA LYS A 60 -29.02 1.43 -1.64
C LYS A 60 -27.78 1.26 -0.77
N LYS A 61 -27.65 0.13 -0.06
CA LYS A 61 -26.44 -0.25 0.65
C LYS A 61 -25.23 -0.23 -0.27
N ASP A 62 -25.33 -0.88 -1.42
CA ASP A 62 -24.23 -1.00 -2.38
C ASP A 62 -23.84 0.38 -2.95
N SER A 63 -24.83 1.24 -3.21
CA SER A 63 -24.60 2.64 -3.62
C SER A 63 -23.89 3.46 -2.53
N ASP A 64 -24.32 3.33 -1.28
CA ASP A 64 -23.72 4.06 -0.15
C ASP A 64 -22.28 3.59 0.11
N ILE A 65 -22.04 2.28 0.08
CA ILE A 65 -20.69 1.69 0.20
C ILE A 65 -19.81 2.17 -0.97
N GLY A 66 -20.29 2.07 -2.21
CA GLY A 66 -19.54 2.52 -3.39
C GLY A 66 -19.15 3.99 -3.29
N THR A 67 -19.99 4.84 -2.71
CA THR A 67 -19.68 6.25 -2.45
C THR A 67 -18.52 6.40 -1.44
N LEU A 68 -18.51 5.62 -0.37
CA LEU A 68 -17.39 5.61 0.59
C LEU A 68 -16.10 5.07 -0.02
N GLU A 69 -16.18 4.03 -0.84
CA GLU A 69 -14.99 3.45 -1.48
C GLU A 69 -14.34 4.42 -2.47
N LEU A 70 -15.15 5.20 -3.20
CA LEU A 70 -14.65 6.29 -4.05
C LEU A 70 -13.96 7.38 -3.24
N LYS A 71 -14.55 7.81 -2.10
CA LYS A 71 -13.92 8.79 -1.21
C LYS A 71 -12.62 8.27 -0.61
N ARG A 72 -12.62 7.03 -0.11
CA ARG A 72 -11.43 6.33 0.38
C ARG A 72 -10.31 6.35 -0.64
N ASN A 73 -10.62 6.01 -1.88
CA ASN A 73 -9.63 6.01 -2.95
C ASN A 73 -9.09 7.41 -3.26
N ASN A 74 -9.94 8.44 -3.26
CA ASN A 74 -9.47 9.81 -3.48
C ASN A 74 -8.50 10.25 -2.39
N GLU A 75 -8.81 9.99 -1.11
CA GLU A 75 -7.89 10.27 0.00
C GLU A 75 -6.57 9.45 -0.13
N TYR A 76 -6.64 8.19 -0.54
CA TYR A 76 -5.44 7.40 -0.83
C TYR A 76 -4.57 8.02 -1.93
N LEU A 77 -5.18 8.51 -3.01
CA LEU A 77 -4.44 9.14 -4.11
C LEU A 77 -3.76 10.44 -3.67
N GLU A 78 -4.43 11.24 -2.83
CA GLU A 78 -3.82 12.45 -2.25
C GLU A 78 -2.61 12.12 -1.38
N GLU A 79 -2.72 11.11 -0.51
CA GLU A 79 -1.60 10.66 0.32
C GLU A 79 -0.47 10.03 -0.51
N LEU A 80 -0.79 9.30 -1.57
CA LEU A 80 0.19 8.72 -2.49
C LEU A 80 1.03 9.81 -3.17
N GLU A 81 0.43 10.91 -3.61
CA GLU A 81 1.17 12.02 -4.21
C GLU A 81 2.06 12.74 -3.18
N LYS A 82 1.62 12.87 -1.92
CA LYS A 82 2.45 13.39 -0.83
C LYS A 82 3.67 12.50 -0.58
N ILE A 83 3.47 11.18 -0.48
CA ILE A 83 4.55 10.19 -0.36
C ILE A 83 5.54 10.39 -1.51
N LYS A 84 5.07 10.39 -2.77
CA LYS A 84 5.94 10.56 -3.95
C LYS A 84 6.74 11.87 -3.92
N SER A 85 6.14 12.97 -3.48
CA SER A 85 6.85 14.25 -3.38
C SER A 85 8.00 14.24 -2.36
N GLY A 86 7.95 13.34 -1.38
CA GLY A 86 8.97 13.18 -0.34
C GLY A 86 10.16 12.30 -0.73
N TYR A 87 10.10 11.57 -1.85
CA TYR A 87 11.16 10.67 -2.33
C TYR A 87 11.61 11.07 -3.74
N ILE A 88 12.91 11.34 -3.92
CA ILE A 88 13.46 11.73 -5.22
C ILE A 88 13.56 10.47 -6.10
N LEU A 89 13.17 10.58 -7.39
CA LEU A 89 13.19 9.47 -8.37
C LEU A 89 14.56 8.79 -8.51
N GLU A 90 15.64 9.46 -8.11
CA GLU A 90 17.00 8.94 -8.06
C GLU A 90 17.14 7.73 -7.13
N ASP A 91 16.35 7.65 -6.06
CA ASP A 91 16.32 6.49 -5.15
C ASP A 91 15.85 5.21 -5.86
N PHE A 92 14.97 5.35 -6.86
CA PHE A 92 14.53 4.23 -7.69
C PHE A 92 15.55 3.86 -8.80
N GLN A 93 16.46 4.78 -9.14
CA GLN A 93 17.53 4.59 -10.11
C GLN A 93 18.83 4.03 -9.53
N LEU A 94 18.89 3.74 -8.22
CA LEU A 94 20.04 3.04 -7.64
C LEU A 94 20.38 1.80 -8.49
N LYS A 95 21.55 1.87 -9.14
CA LYS A 95 22.16 0.71 -9.79
C LYS A 95 22.36 -0.32 -8.69
N THR A 96 21.80 -1.50 -8.89
CA THR A 96 22.16 -2.69 -8.12
C THR A 96 23.57 -3.12 -8.55
N ASP A 97 24.57 -2.26 -8.31
CA ASP A 97 25.99 -2.57 -8.47
C ASP A 97 26.56 -3.10 -7.14
N MET A 98 25.73 -3.77 -6.34
CA MET A 98 26.18 -4.48 -5.15
C MET A 98 26.25 -5.95 -5.50
N LYS A 99 27.49 -6.42 -5.66
CA LYS A 99 27.85 -7.83 -5.82
C LYS A 99 27.39 -8.56 -4.55
N ASP A 100 26.36 -9.40 -4.67
CA ASP A 100 25.88 -10.25 -3.57
C ASP A 100 27.06 -11.07 -3.06
N THR A 101 27.37 -10.90 -1.78
CA THR A 101 28.29 -11.76 -1.02
C THR A 101 27.49 -12.85 -0.32
N GLU A 102 28.11 -13.99 -0.01
CA GLU A 102 27.43 -15.14 0.63
C GLU A 102 26.77 -14.81 1.98
N GLU A 103 27.14 -13.71 2.63
CA GLU A 103 26.56 -13.25 3.90
C GLU A 103 25.39 -12.26 3.75
N ASP A 104 25.06 -11.83 2.53
CA ASP A 104 23.98 -10.88 2.27
C ASP A 104 22.61 -11.57 2.44
N LYS A 105 21.79 -11.08 3.37
CA LYS A 105 20.41 -11.54 3.58
C LYS A 105 19.44 -10.60 2.89
N SER A 106 18.71 -11.13 1.91
CA SER A 106 17.57 -10.45 1.29
C SER A 106 16.45 -10.19 2.32
N PRO A 107 15.65 -9.14 2.14
CA PRO A 107 14.52 -8.86 3.02
C PRO A 107 13.48 -9.97 2.90
N LYS A 108 12.82 -10.32 4.00
CA LYS A 108 11.82 -11.41 4.04
C LYS A 108 10.48 -10.91 4.52
N TYR A 109 9.42 -11.26 3.80
CA TYR A 109 8.07 -11.05 4.27
C TYR A 109 7.74 -12.12 5.33
N PRO A 110 7.19 -11.77 6.50
CA PRO A 110 7.13 -12.66 7.67
C PRO A 110 6.34 -13.95 7.43
N ASP A 111 5.29 -13.91 6.61
CA ASP A 111 4.49 -15.11 6.30
C ASP A 111 4.83 -15.73 4.93
N GLY A 112 5.95 -15.33 4.33
CA GLY A 112 6.40 -15.82 3.04
C GLY A 112 5.72 -15.19 1.82
N ILE A 113 6.23 -15.54 0.64
CA ILE A 113 5.89 -14.86 -0.62
C ILE A 113 4.43 -15.10 -1.04
N GLU A 114 3.86 -16.27 -0.76
CA GLU A 114 2.45 -16.55 -1.11
C GLU A 114 1.46 -15.70 -0.31
N ALA A 115 1.74 -15.48 0.97
CA ALA A 115 0.95 -14.55 1.79
C ALA A 115 1.08 -13.11 1.30
N LEU A 116 2.29 -12.69 0.91
CA LEU A 116 2.51 -11.37 0.31
C LEU A 116 1.67 -11.19 -0.97
N LYS A 117 1.69 -12.18 -1.88
CA LYS A 117 0.87 -12.12 -3.11
C LYS A 117 -0.62 -11.98 -2.78
N LYS A 118 -1.11 -12.72 -1.79
CA LYS A 118 -2.50 -12.64 -1.33
C LYS A 118 -2.84 -11.26 -0.79
N GLU A 119 -2.02 -10.70 0.09
CA GLU A 119 -2.24 -9.36 0.65
C GLU A 119 -2.21 -8.27 -0.44
N ILE A 120 -1.31 -8.37 -1.41
CA ILE A 120 -1.28 -7.44 -2.56
C ILE A 120 -2.58 -7.54 -3.35
N ALA A 121 -3.06 -8.76 -3.64
CA ALA A 121 -4.31 -8.97 -4.36
C ALA A 121 -5.53 -8.42 -3.58
N GLU A 122 -5.56 -8.61 -2.26
CA GLU A 122 -6.62 -8.08 -1.37
C GLU A 122 -6.63 -6.55 -1.31
N ASN A 123 -5.45 -5.92 -1.38
CA ASN A 123 -5.34 -4.46 -1.36
C ASN A 123 -5.58 -3.81 -2.74
N LEU A 124 -5.52 -4.59 -3.83
CA LEU A 124 -5.70 -4.09 -5.19
C LEU A 124 -7.17 -3.84 -5.50
N ASN A 125 -7.57 -2.57 -5.59
CA ASN A 125 -8.93 -2.21 -5.98
C ASN A 125 -9.12 -2.24 -7.51
N THR A 126 -9.48 -3.40 -8.04
CA THR A 126 -9.69 -3.62 -9.49
C THR A 126 -10.89 -2.87 -10.05
N ASN A 127 -11.92 -2.56 -9.23
CA ASN A 127 -13.11 -1.82 -9.67
C ASN A 127 -12.80 -0.39 -10.13
N LEU A 128 -11.67 0.17 -9.70
CA LEU A 128 -11.22 1.51 -10.08
C LEU A 128 -10.20 1.50 -11.22
N VAL A 129 -9.85 0.32 -11.73
CA VAL A 129 -8.94 0.16 -12.86
C VAL A 129 -9.75 0.15 -14.16
N ARG A 130 -9.38 1.04 -15.08
CA ARG A 130 -10.01 1.13 -16.40
C ARG A 130 -9.12 0.44 -17.41
N GLY A 131 -9.57 -0.66 -18.00
CA GLY A 131 -8.80 -1.42 -18.98
C GLY A 131 -9.66 -2.41 -19.76
N LYS A 132 -9.02 -3.09 -20.72
CA LYS A 132 -9.57 -4.21 -21.46
C LYS A 132 -8.44 -5.22 -21.70
N GLY A 133 -8.79 -6.50 -21.78
CA GLY A 133 -7.82 -7.58 -21.98
C GLY A 133 -6.77 -7.63 -20.87
N ILE A 134 -5.55 -8.03 -21.24
CA ILE A 134 -4.44 -8.18 -20.31
C ILE A 134 -3.72 -6.84 -20.17
N ILE A 135 -3.62 -6.33 -18.94
CA ILE A 135 -2.77 -5.19 -18.59
C ILE A 135 -1.71 -5.61 -17.58
N GLN A 136 -0.52 -5.00 -17.69
CA GLN A 136 0.64 -5.35 -16.89
C GLN A 136 1.26 -4.12 -16.27
N SER A 137 1.82 -4.32 -15.08
CA SER A 137 2.61 -3.31 -14.38
C SER A 137 3.73 -3.98 -13.61
N ARG A 138 4.83 -3.26 -13.44
CA ARG A 138 5.94 -3.64 -12.58
C ARG A 138 6.02 -2.64 -11.46
N VAL A 139 5.83 -3.08 -10.22
CA VAL A 139 5.95 -2.21 -9.06
C VAL A 139 7.34 -2.39 -8.44
N VAL A 140 8.03 -1.29 -8.22
CA VAL A 140 9.29 -1.23 -7.48
C VAL A 140 9.02 -0.52 -6.16
N PHE A 141 9.52 -1.05 -5.06
CA PHE A 141 9.31 -0.46 -3.74
C PHE A 141 10.55 -0.64 -2.85
N ILE A 142 10.66 0.20 -1.83
CA ILE A 142 11.82 0.26 -0.94
C ILE A 142 11.41 -0.16 0.46
N ILE A 143 12.10 -1.18 0.99
CA ILE A 143 12.04 -1.59 2.39
C ILE A 143 13.10 -0.81 3.17
N ASP A 144 12.69 -0.13 4.25
CA ASP A 144 13.59 0.61 5.13
C ASP A 144 14.34 -0.30 6.11
N LEU A 145 15.26 0.30 6.88
CA LEU A 145 16.08 -0.37 7.89
C LEU A 145 15.26 -1.07 8.99
N ASP A 146 14.04 -0.59 9.23
CA ASP A 146 13.12 -1.13 10.23
C ASP A 146 12.10 -2.14 9.65
N GLY A 147 12.18 -2.43 8.34
CA GLY A 147 11.27 -3.32 7.65
C GLY A 147 9.98 -2.68 7.13
N SER A 148 9.77 -1.38 7.32
CA SER A 148 8.63 -0.66 6.75
C SER A 148 8.81 -0.43 5.25
N ILE A 149 7.70 -0.25 4.53
CA ILE A 149 7.73 0.17 3.12
C ILE A 149 7.73 1.70 3.08
N MET A 150 8.77 2.28 2.48
CA MET A 150 8.92 3.74 2.38
C MET A 150 8.07 4.32 1.25
N THR A 151 8.19 3.72 0.07
CA THR A 151 7.61 4.23 -1.17
C THR A 151 7.46 3.10 -2.19
N ALA A 152 6.57 3.30 -3.15
CA ALA A 152 6.33 2.38 -4.26
C ALA A 152 6.14 3.18 -5.56
N LYS A 153 6.66 2.64 -6.66
CA LYS A 153 6.50 3.18 -8.00
C LYS A 153 6.15 2.08 -8.98
N ALA A 154 5.06 2.27 -9.71
CA ALA A 154 4.61 1.36 -10.74
C ALA A 154 5.04 1.83 -12.15
N PHE A 155 5.36 0.85 -12.99
CA PHE A 155 5.78 1.02 -14.38
C PHE A 155 4.94 0.10 -15.27
N GLY A 156 4.01 0.69 -16.01
CA GLY A 156 3.10 0.01 -16.93
C GLY A 156 2.36 1.03 -17.78
N GLU A 157 1.73 0.59 -18.86
CA GLU A 157 1.01 1.49 -19.78
C GLU A 157 -0.30 2.03 -19.18
N ASN A 158 -0.90 1.29 -18.25
CA ASN A 158 -2.18 1.66 -17.65
C ASN A 158 -2.00 2.45 -16.35
N GLU A 159 -2.21 3.77 -16.40
CA GLU A 159 -2.02 4.64 -15.24
C GLU A 159 -2.96 4.32 -14.07
N SER A 160 -4.22 3.97 -14.35
CA SER A 160 -5.18 3.64 -13.30
C SER A 160 -4.75 2.37 -12.54
N PHE A 161 -4.25 1.37 -13.28
CA PHE A 161 -3.68 0.16 -12.68
C PHE A 161 -2.41 0.45 -11.91
N ASN A 162 -1.51 1.27 -12.46
CA ASN A 162 -0.26 1.66 -11.78
C ASN A 162 -0.54 2.30 -10.42
N LYS A 163 -1.50 3.23 -10.35
CA LYS A 163 -1.88 3.89 -9.08
C LYS A 163 -2.42 2.87 -8.07
N GLN A 164 -3.32 1.98 -8.49
CA GLN A 164 -3.85 0.94 -7.60
C GLN A 164 -2.79 -0.07 -7.17
N ALA A 165 -1.85 -0.38 -8.05
CA ALA A 165 -0.71 -1.26 -7.76
C ALA A 165 0.27 -0.65 -6.75
N GLU A 166 0.56 0.65 -6.85
CA GLU A 166 1.35 1.38 -5.85
C GLU A 166 0.66 1.37 -4.49
N LEU A 167 -0.65 1.66 -4.44
CA LEU A 167 -1.45 1.60 -3.21
C LEU A 167 -1.48 0.21 -2.61
N ALA A 168 -1.64 -0.83 -3.43
CA ALA A 168 -1.71 -2.21 -2.97
C ALA A 168 -0.46 -2.64 -2.18
N ILE A 169 0.72 -2.18 -2.63
CA ILE A 169 1.99 -2.38 -1.94
C ILE A 169 2.08 -1.54 -0.66
N LEU A 170 1.72 -0.25 -0.72
CA LEU A 170 1.85 0.66 0.42
C LEU A 170 0.87 0.37 1.56
N LEU A 171 -0.24 -0.30 1.27
CA LEU A 171 -1.24 -0.71 2.26
C LEU A 171 -0.87 -1.99 3.02
N ILE A 172 0.25 -2.66 2.66
CA ILE A 172 0.75 -3.82 3.38
C ILE A 172 1.01 -3.44 4.85
N LYS A 173 0.39 -4.19 5.76
CA LYS A 173 0.41 -3.83 7.18
C LYS A 173 1.65 -4.31 7.91
N LYS A 174 2.12 -5.52 7.57
CA LYS A 174 3.21 -6.20 8.27
C LYS A 174 4.56 -5.62 7.87
N LYS A 175 5.45 -5.50 8.86
CA LYS A 175 6.85 -5.14 8.61
C LYS A 175 7.60 -6.35 8.06
N TRP A 176 8.49 -6.09 7.13
CA TRP A 176 9.43 -7.07 6.59
C TRP A 176 10.57 -7.29 7.58
N GLU A 177 11.18 -8.47 7.55
CA GLU A 177 12.54 -8.59 8.03
C GLU A 177 13.44 -7.78 7.08
N PRO A 178 14.18 -6.77 7.57
CA PRO A 178 15.00 -5.93 6.72
C PRO A 178 16.16 -6.72 6.13
N ALA A 179 16.65 -6.25 4.99
CA ALA A 179 17.85 -6.81 4.39
C ALA A 179 19.06 -6.52 5.27
N LYS A 180 20.02 -7.44 5.31
CA LYS A 180 21.24 -7.30 6.13
C LYS A 180 22.49 -7.62 5.34
N LYS A 181 23.52 -6.81 5.53
CA LYS A 181 24.89 -7.03 5.05
C LYS A 181 25.83 -6.94 6.24
N ASN A 182 26.64 -7.97 6.48
CA ASN A 182 27.51 -8.06 7.67
C ASN A 182 26.73 -7.79 8.99
N ASN A 183 25.53 -8.36 9.11
CA ASN A 183 24.57 -8.13 10.21
C ASN A 183 24.05 -6.69 10.39
N GLN A 184 24.40 -5.74 9.53
CA GLN A 184 23.85 -4.38 9.56
C GLN A 184 22.66 -4.27 8.60
N PRO A 185 21.52 -3.72 9.05
CA PRO A 185 20.37 -3.52 8.17
C PRO A 185 20.69 -2.48 7.10
N TYR A 186 20.16 -2.68 5.90
CA TYR A 186 20.24 -1.71 4.81
C TYR A 186 18.92 -1.65 4.04
N ARG A 187 18.70 -0.53 3.32
CA ARG A 187 17.49 -0.34 2.52
C ARG A 187 17.51 -1.25 1.30
N ALA A 188 16.46 -2.02 1.10
CA ALA A 188 16.36 -2.94 -0.02
C ALA A 188 15.30 -2.52 -1.01
N ARG A 189 15.67 -2.54 -2.29
CA ARG A 189 14.75 -2.29 -3.40
C ARG A 189 14.23 -3.63 -3.92
N LEU A 190 12.92 -3.81 -3.86
CA LEU A 190 12.23 -4.98 -4.37
C LEU A 190 11.39 -4.63 -5.60
N ARG A 191 11.02 -5.68 -6.33
CA ARG A 191 10.21 -5.57 -7.54
C ARG A 191 9.19 -6.70 -7.59
N VAL A 192 7.93 -6.35 -7.88
CA VAL A 192 6.86 -7.32 -8.09
C VAL A 192 6.20 -7.04 -9.44
N PRO A 193 6.16 -8.02 -10.37
CA PRO A 193 5.33 -7.93 -11.55
C PRO A 193 3.87 -8.21 -11.19
N LEU A 194 2.96 -7.41 -11.72
CA LEU A 194 1.51 -7.58 -11.58
C LEU A 194 0.87 -7.65 -12.96
N THR A 195 -0.11 -8.53 -13.09
CA THR A 195 -0.93 -8.69 -14.29
C THR A 195 -2.39 -8.70 -13.86
N LEU A 196 -3.21 -7.94 -14.56
CA LEU A 196 -4.66 -7.96 -14.41
C LEU A 196 -5.25 -8.35 -15.77
N ASN A 197 -6.14 -9.33 -15.77
CA ASN A 197 -6.88 -9.75 -16.96
C ASN A 197 -8.34 -9.32 -16.81
N PHE A 198 -8.82 -8.52 -17.75
CA PHE A 198 -10.24 -8.24 -17.90
C PHE A 198 -10.83 -9.27 -18.85
N ASP A 199 -11.79 -10.05 -18.35
CA ASP A 199 -12.62 -10.93 -19.16
C ASP A 199 -13.57 -10.14 -20.08
#